data_AF-A0A2N8M3I0-F1
#
_entry.id   AF-A0A2N8M3I0-F1
#
_cell.length_a   1.000
_cell.length_b   1.000
_cell.length_c   1.000
_cell.angle_alpha   90.00
_cell.angle_beta   90.00
_cell.angle_gamma   90.00
#
_symmetry.space_group_name_H-M   'P 1'
#
loop_
_entity.id
_entity.type
_entity.pdbx_description
1 polymer ?
#
loop_
_entity_poly.entity_id
_entity_poly.type
_entity_poly.pdbx_seq_one_letter_code
_entity_poly.pdbx_strand_id
1 'polypeptide(L)'
;MRLLMVVLLLGWALPALSMSLALAKVERAAEGETEQQVCARALEKMTQELQVSLLSVIAATDAYQQRKLAYREQDLSESLLEDAYRSQLMGEAPVLDGQRWSGSRCSLRARYSADVDVLARRVPMPQTQPKAVPDNAPVPPGIDPKTWELFSASRDRSELAQSFSTVSALRMYMTEYYLSSGSWPQSLSDLGVAQEQLIDDRVKRAYLLQEGMLKLELAGRLEGHELTTWPVDSRGPRGIEWKCTTTVNMGPSGFCEQVE
;
A
#
# COMPACT_ATOMS: atom_id res chain seq x y z
N MET A 1 -31.33 -35.69 -47.75
CA MET A 1 -31.76 -34.28 -47.59
C MET A 1 -31.30 -33.82 -46.20
N ARG A 2 -30.25 -32.99 -46.20
CA ARG A 2 -29.58 -32.20 -45.14
C ARG A 2 -29.76 -32.57 -43.65
N LEU A 3 -28.68 -33.12 -43.06
CA LEU A 3 -28.36 -32.96 -41.64
C LEU A 3 -27.98 -31.50 -41.39
N LEU A 4 -28.68 -30.82 -40.49
CA LEU A 4 -28.31 -29.52 -39.93
C LEU A 4 -27.95 -29.76 -38.46
N MET A 5 -26.64 -29.89 -38.19
CA MET A 5 -26.11 -29.71 -36.84
C MET A 5 -26.10 -28.22 -36.54
N VAL A 6 -27.00 -27.76 -35.69
CA VAL A 6 -26.90 -26.45 -35.05
C VAL A 6 -26.03 -26.63 -33.81
N VAL A 7 -24.77 -26.24 -33.93
CA VAL A 7 -23.88 -26.07 -32.77
C VAL A 7 -24.34 -24.81 -32.04
N LEU A 8 -25.00 -24.99 -30.89
CA LEU A 8 -25.24 -23.92 -29.94
C LEU A 8 -23.90 -23.54 -29.30
N LEU A 9 -23.28 -22.47 -29.80
CA LEU A 9 -22.25 -21.73 -29.09
C LEU A 9 -22.92 -20.96 -27.95
N LEU A 10 -22.98 -21.58 -26.77
CA LEU A 10 -23.23 -20.90 -25.50
C LEU A 10 -22.04 -20.00 -25.18
N GLY A 11 -22.00 -18.82 -25.80
CA GLY A 11 -21.18 -17.73 -25.33
C GLY A 11 -21.71 -17.27 -23.98
N TRP A 12 -21.03 -17.67 -22.90
CA TRP A 12 -21.21 -17.08 -21.58
C TRP A 12 -20.65 -15.65 -21.60
N ALA A 13 -21.40 -14.72 -22.18
CA ALA A 13 -21.21 -13.31 -21.89
C ALA A 13 -21.90 -13.04 -20.56
N LEU A 14 -21.13 -13.02 -19.47
CA LEU A 14 -21.59 -12.46 -18.21
C LEU A 14 -22.11 -11.04 -18.50
N PRO A 15 -23.35 -10.69 -18.10
CA PRO A 15 -23.83 -9.32 -18.27
C PRO A 15 -22.93 -8.42 -17.42
N ALA A 16 -22.25 -7.47 -18.05
CA ALA A 16 -21.58 -6.41 -17.32
C ALA A 16 -22.63 -5.70 -16.45
N LEU A 17 -22.50 -5.81 -15.13
CA LEU A 17 -23.41 -5.15 -14.19
C LEU A 17 -23.06 -3.65 -14.15
N SER A 18 -23.56 -2.91 -15.13
CA SER A 18 -23.54 -1.46 -15.09
C SER A 18 -24.48 -0.99 -14.00
N MET A 19 -23.96 -0.33 -12.97
CA MET A 19 -24.77 0.30 -11.94
C MET A 19 -24.98 1.76 -12.30
N SER A 20 -26.22 2.22 -12.16
CA SER A 20 -26.56 3.65 -12.27
C SER A 20 -27.17 4.12 -10.96
N LEU A 21 -26.59 5.18 -10.38
CA LEU A 21 -27.07 5.82 -9.16
C LEU A 21 -27.61 7.21 -9.51
N ALA A 22 -28.82 7.50 -9.03
CA ALA A 22 -29.37 8.84 -9.02
C ALA A 22 -29.16 9.44 -7.62
N LEU A 23 -28.53 10.61 -7.57
CA LEU A 23 -28.14 11.27 -6.33
C LEU A 23 -28.86 12.61 -6.23
N ALA A 24 -29.27 12.96 -5.01
CA ALA A 24 -29.83 14.27 -4.72
C ALA A 24 -29.30 14.75 -3.36
N LYS A 25 -28.89 16.01 -3.29
CA LYS A 25 -28.38 16.62 -2.06
C LYS A 25 -28.91 18.02 -1.91
N VAL A 26 -29.24 18.40 -0.68
CA VAL A 26 -29.69 19.75 -0.34
C VAL A 26 -28.90 20.24 0.86
N GLU A 27 -28.26 21.39 0.72
CA GLU A 27 -27.59 22.09 1.81
C GLU A 27 -28.23 23.47 2.02
N ARG A 28 -28.23 23.92 3.27
CA ARG A 28 -28.70 25.26 3.63
C ARG A 28 -27.51 26.18 3.87
N ALA A 29 -27.71 27.45 3.57
CA ALA A 29 -26.76 28.51 3.87
C ALA A 29 -26.75 28.82 5.36
N ALA A 30 -25.56 28.97 5.92
CA ALA A 30 -25.34 29.69 7.16
C ALA A 30 -25.26 31.20 6.88
N GLU A 31 -25.23 31.99 7.95
CA GLU A 31 -25.19 33.44 7.86
C GLU A 31 -23.91 33.91 7.13
N GLY A 32 -24.07 34.74 6.09
CA GLY A 32 -22.96 35.24 5.28
C GLY A 32 -22.41 34.28 4.22
N GLU A 33 -22.95 33.06 4.09
CA GLU A 33 -22.51 32.12 3.05
C GLU A 33 -23.09 32.46 1.67
N THR A 34 -22.24 32.37 0.65
CA THR A 34 -22.60 32.56 -0.75
C THR A 34 -23.20 31.28 -1.36
N GLU A 35 -23.96 31.43 -2.46
CA GLU A 35 -24.48 30.29 -3.22
C GLU A 35 -23.37 29.28 -3.58
N GLN A 36 -22.23 29.78 -4.06
CA GLN A 36 -21.12 28.93 -4.51
C GLN A 36 -20.56 28.08 -3.37
N GLN A 37 -20.41 28.65 -2.16
CA GLN A 37 -19.93 27.91 -0.98
C GLN A 37 -20.92 26.81 -0.57
N VAL A 38 -22.21 27.12 -0.56
CA VAL A 38 -23.25 26.15 -0.15
C VAL A 38 -23.38 25.03 -1.18
N CYS A 39 -23.36 25.35 -2.47
CA CYS A 39 -23.42 24.35 -3.54
C CYS A 39 -22.15 23.50 -3.62
N ALA A 40 -20.96 24.07 -3.40
CA ALA A 40 -19.72 23.32 -3.34
C ALA A 40 -19.73 22.31 -2.18
N ARG A 41 -20.17 22.73 -0.98
CA ARG A 41 -20.35 21.84 0.17
C ARG A 41 -21.39 20.74 -0.10
N ALA A 42 -22.48 21.08 -0.77
CA ALA A 42 -23.48 20.09 -1.16
C ALA A 42 -22.91 19.04 -2.11
N LEU A 43 -22.10 19.47 -3.08
CA LEU A 43 -21.44 18.57 -4.02
C LEU A 43 -20.42 17.68 -3.32
N GLU A 44 -19.59 18.25 -2.44
CA GLU A 44 -18.60 17.51 -1.66
C GLU A 44 -19.25 16.40 -0.82
N LYS A 45 -20.29 16.72 -0.05
CA LYS A 45 -21.03 15.73 0.74
C LYS A 45 -21.70 14.67 -0.14
N MET A 46 -22.24 15.06 -1.30
CA MET A 46 -22.82 14.10 -2.25
C MET A 46 -21.76 13.13 -2.77
N THR A 47 -20.57 13.63 -3.10
CA THR A 47 -19.44 12.81 -3.58
C THR A 47 -18.97 11.85 -2.49
N GLN A 48 -18.85 12.30 -1.24
CA GLN A 48 -18.51 11.42 -0.11
C GLN A 48 -19.54 10.30 0.08
N GLU A 49 -20.83 10.62 0.01
CA GLU A 49 -21.92 9.62 0.11
C GLU A 49 -21.90 8.62 -1.05
N LEU A 50 -21.60 9.09 -2.27
CA LEU A 50 -21.38 8.24 -3.42
C LEU A 50 -20.25 7.25 -3.16
N GLN A 51 -19.09 7.72 -2.69
CA GLN A 51 -17.91 6.87 -2.46
C GLN A 51 -18.18 5.80 -1.40
N VAL A 52 -18.87 6.15 -0.31
CA VAL A 52 -19.30 5.18 0.71
C VAL A 52 -20.27 4.14 0.13
N SER A 53 -21.21 4.59 -0.70
CA SER A 53 -22.18 3.70 -1.37
C SER A 53 -21.51 2.79 -2.39
N LEU A 54 -20.50 3.29 -3.11
CA LEU A 54 -19.73 2.49 -4.07
C LEU A 54 -18.96 1.38 -3.35
N LEU A 55 -18.32 1.70 -2.22
CA LEU A 55 -17.60 0.70 -1.44
C LEU A 55 -18.53 -0.42 -0.95
N SER A 56 -19.73 -0.10 -0.47
CA SER A 56 -20.67 -1.11 0.01
C SER A 56 -21.17 -2.02 -1.12
N VAL A 57 -21.41 -1.47 -2.32
CA VAL A 57 -21.80 -2.26 -3.49
C VAL A 57 -20.64 -3.11 -3.99
N ILE A 58 -19.42 -2.56 -4.05
CA ILE A 58 -18.21 -3.31 -4.41
C ILE A 58 -17.98 -4.46 -3.43
N ALA A 59 -18.17 -4.23 -2.13
CA ALA A 59 -18.00 -5.25 -1.10
C ALA A 59 -18.94 -6.47 -1.29
N ALA A 60 -20.08 -6.28 -1.95
CA ALA A 60 -21.01 -7.36 -2.28
C ALA A 60 -20.62 -8.18 -3.52
N THR A 61 -19.59 -7.78 -4.27
CA THR A 61 -19.15 -8.50 -5.48
C THR A 61 -18.23 -9.69 -5.19
N ASP A 62 -18.27 -10.70 -6.05
CA ASP A 62 -17.36 -11.85 -5.98
C ASP A 62 -15.89 -11.42 -6.09
N ALA A 63 -15.60 -10.42 -6.92
CA ALA A 63 -14.24 -9.91 -7.12
C ALA A 63 -13.65 -9.31 -5.82
N TYR A 64 -14.48 -8.63 -5.01
CA TYR A 64 -14.07 -8.16 -3.69
C TYR A 64 -13.90 -9.32 -2.71
N GLN A 65 -14.83 -10.27 -2.69
CA GLN A 65 -14.75 -11.43 -1.79
C GLN A 65 -13.49 -12.28 -2.06
N GLN A 66 -13.12 -12.47 -3.31
CA GLN A 66 -11.87 -13.16 -3.68
C GLN A 66 -10.63 -12.43 -3.13
N ARG A 67 -10.59 -11.09 -3.18
CA ARG A 67 -9.48 -10.30 -2.60
C ARG A 67 -9.46 -10.38 -1.09
N LYS A 68 -10.62 -10.30 -0.45
CA LYS A 68 -10.76 -10.45 1.00
C LYS A 68 -10.20 -11.80 1.47
N LEU A 69 -10.49 -12.88 0.74
CA LEU A 69 -9.91 -14.20 1.00
C LEU A 69 -8.39 -14.20 0.79
N ALA A 70 -7.90 -13.66 -0.34
CA ALA A 70 -6.46 -13.60 -0.61
C ALA A 70 -5.68 -12.78 0.42
N TYR A 71 -6.24 -11.66 0.90
CA TYR A 71 -5.65 -10.86 1.98
C TYR A 71 -5.58 -11.67 3.28
N ARG A 72 -6.68 -12.37 3.63
CA ARG A 72 -6.73 -13.23 4.83
C ARG A 72 -5.73 -14.38 4.77
N GLU A 73 -5.54 -15.01 3.61
CA GLU A 73 -4.55 -16.08 3.42
C GLU A 73 -3.10 -15.62 3.65
N GLN A 74 -2.86 -14.31 3.52
CA GLN A 74 -1.57 -13.66 3.74
C GLN A 74 -1.49 -12.91 5.08
N ASP A 75 -2.43 -13.14 5.99
CA ASP A 75 -2.49 -12.48 7.31
C ASP A 75 -2.57 -10.93 7.22
N LEU A 76 -3.04 -10.40 6.09
CA LEU A 76 -3.30 -8.97 5.90
C LEU A 76 -4.68 -8.61 6.47
N SER A 77 -4.77 -7.45 7.11
CA SER A 77 -6.03 -7.00 7.71
C SER A 77 -7.08 -6.64 6.65
N GLU A 78 -8.35 -6.82 6.98
CA GLU A 78 -9.47 -6.39 6.14
C GLU A 78 -9.53 -4.85 6.00
N SER A 79 -9.09 -4.11 7.03
CA SER A 79 -9.01 -2.65 6.98
C SER A 79 -8.07 -2.16 5.87
N LEU A 80 -6.96 -2.86 5.64
CA LEU A 80 -6.01 -2.52 4.56
C LEU A 80 -6.66 -2.65 3.18
N LEU A 81 -7.50 -3.68 3.00
CA LEU A 81 -8.26 -3.85 1.76
C LEU A 81 -9.30 -2.74 1.58
N GLU A 82 -10.05 -2.41 2.63
CA GLU A 82 -11.02 -1.30 2.59
C GLU A 82 -10.34 0.03 2.27
N ASP A 83 -9.22 0.35 2.90
CA ASP A 83 -8.46 1.59 2.67
C ASP A 83 -7.95 1.69 1.23
N ALA A 84 -7.48 0.57 0.65
CA ALA A 84 -7.08 0.52 -0.75
C ALA A 84 -8.25 0.86 -1.68
N TYR A 85 -9.45 0.33 -1.42
CA TYR A 85 -10.64 0.70 -2.20
C TYR A 85 -11.06 2.15 -1.97
N ARG A 86 -11.02 2.65 -0.73
CA ARG A 86 -11.33 4.06 -0.43
C ARG A 86 -10.43 5.00 -1.22
N SER A 87 -9.13 4.72 -1.28
CA SER A 87 -8.16 5.48 -2.07
C SER A 87 -8.52 5.48 -3.57
N GLN A 88 -8.86 4.32 -4.14
CA GLN A 88 -9.25 4.20 -5.56
C GLN A 88 -10.56 4.93 -5.88
N LEU A 89 -11.48 5.03 -4.92
CA LEU A 89 -12.78 5.68 -5.09
C LEU A 89 -12.71 7.20 -4.92
N MET A 90 -11.62 7.77 -4.39
CA MET A 90 -11.49 9.23 -4.22
C MET A 90 -11.63 10.00 -5.55
N GLY A 91 -11.25 9.39 -6.68
CA GLY A 91 -11.39 9.97 -8.01
C GLY A 91 -12.79 9.85 -8.62
N GLU A 92 -13.71 9.11 -7.99
CA GLU A 92 -15.07 8.92 -8.48
C GLU A 92 -15.94 10.10 -8.06
N ALA A 93 -16.55 10.78 -9.04
CA ALA A 93 -17.40 11.93 -8.84
C ALA A 93 -18.70 11.79 -9.64
N PRO A 94 -19.84 12.23 -9.10
CA PRO A 94 -21.10 12.21 -9.82
C PRO A 94 -21.15 13.33 -10.87
N VAL A 95 -21.86 13.09 -11.97
CA VAL A 95 -22.13 14.08 -13.01
C VAL A 95 -23.39 14.85 -12.64
N LEU A 96 -23.29 16.18 -12.52
CA LEU A 96 -24.43 17.03 -12.19
C LEU A 96 -25.46 17.07 -13.34
N ASP A 97 -26.69 16.72 -13.01
CA ASP A 97 -27.87 16.82 -13.89
C ASP A 97 -28.64 18.12 -13.66
N GLY A 98 -28.46 18.76 -12.50
CA GLY A 98 -29.10 20.03 -12.21
C GLY A 98 -28.70 20.61 -10.86
N GLN A 99 -28.60 21.94 -10.83
CA GLN A 99 -28.35 22.75 -9.65
C GLN A 99 -29.44 23.81 -9.54
N ARG A 100 -29.96 24.01 -8.32
CA ARG A 100 -30.95 25.06 -8.04
C ARG A 100 -30.63 25.76 -6.73
N TRP A 101 -30.55 27.08 -6.79
CA TRP A 101 -30.47 27.95 -5.63
C TRP A 101 -31.82 28.59 -5.32
N SER A 102 -32.15 28.71 -4.03
CA SER A 102 -33.40 29.33 -3.55
C SER A 102 -33.17 30.45 -2.53
N GLY A 103 -32.04 31.15 -2.61
CA GLY A 103 -31.69 32.26 -1.69
C GLY A 103 -31.11 31.83 -0.34
N SER A 104 -31.43 30.62 0.14
CA SER A 104 -30.91 30.07 1.41
C SER A 104 -30.60 28.57 1.33
N ARG A 105 -30.79 27.94 0.16
CA ARG A 105 -30.61 26.51 -0.03
C ARG A 105 -30.07 26.22 -1.42
N CYS A 106 -29.10 25.34 -1.50
CA CYS A 106 -28.66 24.74 -2.76
C CYS A 106 -29.17 23.32 -2.86
N SER A 107 -29.85 23.00 -3.96
CA SER A 107 -30.31 21.65 -4.29
C SER A 107 -29.58 21.14 -5.52
N LEU A 108 -28.93 19.99 -5.40
CA LEU A 108 -28.20 19.33 -6.46
C LEU A 108 -28.87 18.01 -6.83
N ARG A 109 -28.88 17.70 -8.12
CA ARG A 109 -29.21 16.39 -8.67
C ARG A 109 -28.06 15.94 -9.55
N ALA A 110 -27.68 14.68 -9.42
CA ALA A 110 -26.57 14.12 -10.15
C ALA A 110 -26.84 12.65 -10.51
N ARG A 111 -26.08 12.15 -11.47
CA ARG A 111 -26.03 10.73 -11.83
C ARG A 111 -24.62 10.23 -11.76
N TYR A 112 -24.50 8.96 -11.44
CA TYR A 112 -23.24 8.23 -11.53
C TYR A 112 -23.51 6.90 -12.23
N SER A 113 -22.67 6.54 -13.19
CA SER A 113 -22.75 5.25 -13.88
C SER A 113 -21.36 4.66 -14.01
N ALA A 114 -21.18 3.43 -13.54
CA ALA A 114 -19.95 2.68 -13.69
C ALA A 114 -20.23 1.19 -13.73
N ASP A 115 -19.25 0.44 -14.25
CA ASP A 115 -19.21 -1.01 -14.16
C ASP A 115 -18.62 -1.39 -12.79
N VAL A 116 -19.45 -1.97 -11.93
CA VAL A 116 -19.07 -2.32 -10.56
C VAL A 116 -18.00 -3.40 -10.55
N ASP A 117 -18.02 -4.34 -11.49
CA ASP A 117 -17.03 -5.40 -11.57
C ASP A 117 -15.67 -4.85 -11.98
N VAL A 118 -15.65 -3.83 -12.85
CA VAL A 118 -14.42 -3.09 -13.17
C VAL A 118 -13.90 -2.35 -11.94
N LEU A 119 -14.76 -1.65 -11.20
CA LEU A 119 -14.37 -0.97 -9.96
C LEU A 119 -13.82 -1.96 -8.92
N ALA A 120 -14.49 -3.09 -8.73
CA ALA A 120 -14.08 -4.15 -7.82
C ALA A 120 -12.72 -4.76 -8.20
N ARG A 121 -12.34 -4.73 -9.49
CA ARG A 121 -11.05 -5.26 -9.94
C ARG A 121 -9.87 -4.28 -9.86
N ARG A 122 -10.09 -3.00 -9.55
CA ARG A 122 -9.03 -1.97 -9.53
C ARG A 122 -7.97 -2.19 -8.45
N VAL A 123 -8.36 -2.68 -7.28
CA VAL A 123 -7.39 -3.08 -6.25
C VAL A 123 -6.73 -4.39 -6.73
N PRO A 124 -5.39 -4.49 -6.79
CA PRO A 124 -4.73 -5.73 -7.19
C PRO A 124 -4.91 -6.83 -6.13
N MET A 125 -4.77 -8.09 -6.54
CA MET A 125 -4.61 -9.18 -5.58
C MET A 125 -3.29 -8.98 -4.80
N PRO A 126 -3.25 -9.33 -3.51
CA PRO A 126 -2.00 -9.30 -2.77
C PRO A 126 -1.07 -10.34 -3.40
N GLN A 127 0.13 -9.92 -3.78
CA GLN A 127 1.09 -10.84 -4.38
C GLN A 127 1.47 -11.88 -3.33
N THR A 128 1.45 -13.17 -3.70
CA THR A 128 1.86 -14.25 -2.79
C THR A 128 3.31 -14.00 -2.39
N GLN A 129 3.50 -13.41 -1.21
CA GLN A 129 4.84 -13.27 -0.66
C GLN A 129 5.39 -14.68 -0.44
N PRO A 130 6.62 -14.99 -0.88
CA PRO A 130 7.27 -16.22 -0.47
C PRO A 130 7.31 -16.22 1.06
N LYS A 131 6.55 -17.13 1.70
CA LYS A 131 6.66 -17.34 3.14
C LYS A 131 8.14 -17.50 3.48
N ALA A 132 8.58 -16.88 4.58
CA ALA A 132 9.87 -17.15 5.18
C ALA A 132 10.10 -18.65 5.19
N VAL A 133 11.18 -19.09 4.53
CA VAL A 133 11.64 -20.46 4.73
C VAL A 133 12.29 -20.42 6.10
N PRO A 134 11.83 -21.21 7.08
CA PRO A 134 12.44 -21.21 8.40
C PRO A 134 13.95 -21.42 8.28
N ASP A 135 14.75 -20.77 9.13
CA ASP A 135 16.21 -20.90 9.15
C ASP A 135 16.68 -22.37 9.19
N ASN A 136 15.83 -23.26 9.71
CA ASN A 136 16.08 -24.69 9.85
C ASN A 136 15.31 -25.56 8.83
N ALA A 137 14.95 -25.03 7.67
CA ALA A 137 14.26 -25.83 6.67
C ALA A 137 15.14 -27.02 6.23
N PRO A 138 14.59 -28.25 6.22
CA PRO A 138 15.36 -29.43 5.89
C PRO A 138 15.94 -29.33 4.48
N VAL A 139 17.20 -29.70 4.34
CA VAL A 139 17.90 -29.74 3.05
C VAL A 139 17.11 -30.65 2.10
N PRO A 140 16.78 -30.19 0.88
CA PRO A 140 16.06 -31.02 -0.08
C PRO A 140 16.83 -32.32 -0.41
N PRO A 141 16.13 -33.46 -0.62
CA PRO A 141 16.79 -34.72 -0.95
C PRO A 141 17.69 -34.58 -2.20
N GLY A 142 18.95 -35.01 -2.10
CA GLY A 142 19.91 -34.97 -3.20
C GLY A 142 20.69 -33.66 -3.35
N ILE A 143 20.52 -32.70 -2.44
CA ILE A 143 21.35 -31.47 -2.38
C ILE A 143 22.35 -31.60 -1.23
N ASP A 144 23.61 -31.27 -1.49
CA ASP A 144 24.65 -31.19 -0.47
C ASP A 144 24.35 -30.04 0.53
N PRO A 145 24.45 -30.26 1.85
CA PRO A 145 24.11 -29.24 2.85
C PRO A 145 24.86 -27.92 2.70
N LYS A 146 26.16 -27.96 2.36
CA LYS A 146 26.97 -26.75 2.17
C LYS A 146 26.52 -25.96 0.95
N THR A 147 26.10 -26.67 -0.10
CA THR A 147 25.52 -26.05 -1.29
C THR A 147 24.20 -25.37 -0.97
N TRP A 148 23.33 -26.03 -0.20
CA TRP A 148 22.06 -25.45 0.26
C TRP A 148 22.27 -24.18 1.10
N GLU A 149 23.21 -24.21 2.05
CA GLU A 149 23.56 -23.07 2.91
C GLU A 149 24.07 -21.86 2.09
N LEU A 150 24.91 -22.09 1.08
CA LEU A 150 25.38 -21.01 0.20
C LEU A 150 24.24 -20.40 -0.63
N PHE A 151 23.31 -21.24 -1.11
CA PHE A 151 22.14 -20.76 -1.84
C PHE A 151 21.16 -20.00 -0.94
N SER A 152 20.90 -20.48 0.28
CA SER A 152 20.03 -19.78 1.23
C SER A 152 20.64 -18.43 1.61
N ALA A 153 21.92 -18.39 2.00
CA ALA A 153 22.62 -17.15 2.35
C ALA A 153 22.72 -16.17 1.16
N SER A 154 22.88 -16.67 -0.07
CA SER A 154 22.84 -15.82 -1.28
C SER A 154 21.47 -15.19 -1.51
N ARG A 155 20.40 -15.98 -1.31
CA ARG A 155 19.03 -15.49 -1.45
C ARG A 155 18.66 -14.51 -0.35
N ASP A 156 18.99 -14.81 0.91
CA ASP A 156 18.64 -13.95 2.05
C ASP A 156 19.38 -12.61 1.98
N ARG A 157 20.64 -12.62 1.54
CA ARG A 157 21.39 -11.40 1.21
C ARG A 157 20.76 -10.60 0.07
N SER A 158 20.20 -11.27 -0.94
CA SER A 158 19.51 -10.60 -2.04
C SER A 158 18.19 -9.95 -1.59
N GLU A 159 17.44 -10.60 -0.70
CA GLU A 159 16.24 -10.00 -0.08
C GLU A 159 16.60 -8.81 0.82
N LEU A 160 17.66 -8.93 1.63
CA LEU A 160 18.12 -7.82 2.46
C LEU A 160 18.56 -6.65 1.59
N ALA A 161 19.26 -6.90 0.48
CA ALA A 161 19.69 -5.86 -0.46
C ALA A 161 18.50 -5.13 -1.11
N GLN A 162 17.36 -5.79 -1.31
CA GLN A 162 16.16 -5.11 -1.80
C GLN A 162 15.56 -4.16 -0.77
N SER A 163 15.64 -4.51 0.52
CA SER A 163 15.18 -3.65 1.64
C SER A 163 16.00 -2.35 1.75
N PHE A 164 17.19 -2.31 1.13
CA PHE A 164 18.06 -1.13 1.16
C PHE A 164 17.56 0.05 0.34
N SER A 165 16.56 -0.12 -0.52
CA SER A 165 15.90 1.02 -1.18
C SER A 165 15.24 1.94 -0.15
N THR A 166 14.44 1.38 0.76
CA THR A 166 13.79 2.07 1.87
C THR A 166 14.81 2.67 2.83
N VAL A 167 15.85 1.91 3.17
CA VAL A 167 16.94 2.38 4.03
C VAL A 167 17.67 3.56 3.40
N SER A 168 17.96 3.50 2.10
CA SER A 168 18.68 4.57 1.39
C SER A 168 17.87 5.86 1.35
N ALA A 169 16.56 5.77 1.13
CA ALA A 169 15.66 6.92 1.18
C ALA A 169 15.66 7.57 2.57
N LEU A 170 15.52 6.77 3.64
CA LEU A 170 15.55 7.27 5.02
C LEU A 170 16.90 7.90 5.37
N ARG A 171 18.02 7.27 5.00
CA ARG A 171 19.37 7.84 5.21
C ARG A 171 19.53 9.21 4.54
N MET A 172 18.94 9.39 3.36
CA MET A 172 18.94 10.67 2.66
C MET A 172 18.18 11.74 3.45
N TYR A 173 16.94 11.46 3.87
CA TYR A 173 16.14 12.39 4.68
C TYR A 173 16.80 12.73 6.02
N MET A 174 17.40 11.73 6.68
CA MET A 174 18.15 11.94 7.92
C MET A 174 19.36 12.85 7.70
N THR A 175 20.07 12.67 6.58
CA THR A 175 21.22 13.50 6.21
C THR A 175 20.78 14.93 5.93
N GLU A 176 19.70 15.14 5.18
CA GLU A 176 19.14 16.47 4.92
C GLU A 176 18.69 17.17 6.21
N TYR A 177 18.05 16.43 7.12
CA TYR A 177 17.67 16.94 8.43
C TYR A 177 18.90 17.35 9.26
N TYR A 178 19.95 16.53 9.26
CA TYR A 178 21.20 16.83 9.96
C TYR A 178 21.90 18.06 9.39
N LEU A 179 21.99 18.17 8.07
CA LEU A 179 22.63 19.31 7.40
C LEU A 179 21.87 20.63 7.62
N SER A 180 20.55 20.59 7.81
CA SER A 180 19.73 21.78 8.04
C SER A 180 19.63 22.17 9.53
N SER A 181 19.56 21.19 10.44
CA SER A 181 19.35 21.44 11.88
C SER A 181 20.63 21.37 12.72
N GLY A 182 21.69 20.74 12.22
CA GLY A 182 22.92 20.46 12.98
C GLY A 182 22.78 19.30 13.98
N SER A 183 21.66 18.58 13.97
CA SER A 183 21.38 17.46 14.89
C SER A 183 20.67 16.32 14.17
N TRP A 184 20.85 15.09 14.64
CA TRP A 184 20.14 13.94 14.07
C TRP A 184 18.66 13.96 14.49
N PRO A 185 17.74 13.52 13.61
CA PRO A 185 16.33 13.42 13.96
C PRO A 185 16.14 12.47 15.15
N GLN A 186 15.13 12.73 15.97
CA GLN A 186 14.77 11.92 17.13
C GLN A 186 13.56 11.02 16.85
N SER A 187 12.78 11.34 15.83
CA SER A 187 11.65 10.54 15.37
C SER A 187 11.51 10.54 13.83
N LEU A 188 10.76 9.58 13.28
CA LEU A 188 10.39 9.57 11.86
C LEU A 188 9.47 10.75 11.50
N SER A 189 8.68 11.23 12.46
CA SER A 189 7.83 12.41 12.30
C SER A 189 8.64 13.68 12.06
N ASP A 190 9.85 13.78 12.63
CA ASP A 190 10.77 14.92 12.39
C ASP A 190 11.18 15.00 10.90
N LEU A 191 11.15 13.85 10.22
CA LEU A 191 11.45 13.71 8.80
C LEU A 191 10.19 13.86 7.92
N GLY A 192 9.01 14.05 8.51
CA GLY A 192 7.74 14.05 7.80
C GLY A 192 7.34 12.68 7.23
N VAL A 193 7.93 11.60 7.74
CA VAL A 193 7.66 10.23 7.29
C VAL A 193 6.75 9.54 8.28
N ALA A 194 5.60 9.07 7.80
CA ALA A 194 4.67 8.27 8.60
C ALA A 194 5.11 6.80 8.62
N GLN A 195 4.91 6.11 9.74
CA GLN A 195 5.29 4.70 9.90
C GLN A 195 4.66 3.83 8.81
N GLU A 196 3.41 4.11 8.47
CA GLU A 196 2.58 3.38 7.50
C GLU A 196 3.14 3.46 6.08
N GLN A 197 3.95 4.49 5.77
CA GLN A 197 4.61 4.63 4.47
C GLN A 197 5.84 3.73 4.34
N LEU A 198 6.38 3.25 5.46
CA LEU A 198 7.57 2.41 5.53
C LEU A 198 7.24 0.92 5.66
N ILE A 199 6.00 0.60 6.03
CA ILE A 199 5.55 -0.79 6.18
C ILE A 199 5.19 -1.33 4.81
N ASP A 200 5.90 -2.38 4.37
CA ASP A 200 5.68 -3.04 3.09
C ASP A 200 5.94 -4.57 3.20
N ASP A 201 6.12 -5.23 2.05
CA ASP A 201 6.42 -6.66 1.96
C ASP A 201 7.81 -7.07 2.50
N ARG A 202 8.67 -6.10 2.81
CA ARG A 202 10.06 -6.30 3.24
C ARG A 202 10.38 -5.67 4.60
N VAL A 203 9.65 -4.63 4.99
CA VAL A 203 9.85 -3.89 6.23
C VAL A 203 8.58 -3.98 7.07
N LYS A 204 8.69 -4.62 8.24
CA LYS A 204 7.61 -4.75 9.21
C LYS A 204 7.46 -3.49 10.04
N ARG A 205 8.59 -2.88 10.40
CA ARG A 205 8.64 -1.69 11.22
C ARG A 205 10.01 -1.02 11.12
N ALA A 206 10.03 0.31 11.16
CA ALA A 206 11.24 1.10 11.33
C ALA A 206 11.21 1.88 12.66
N TYR A 207 12.37 2.09 13.25
CA TYR A 207 12.57 2.87 14.47
C TYR A 207 13.75 3.81 14.28
N LEU A 208 13.56 5.05 14.70
CA LEU A 208 14.67 5.97 14.89
C LEU A 208 15.10 5.92 16.35
N LEU A 209 16.37 5.64 16.57
CA LEU A 209 17.04 5.57 17.86
C LEU A 209 17.98 6.77 17.99
N GLN A 210 18.61 6.87 19.16
CA GLN A 210 19.55 7.95 19.46
C GLN A 210 20.71 7.99 18.45
N GLU A 211 21.31 9.18 18.32
CA GLU A 211 22.48 9.43 17.44
C GLU A 211 22.24 9.11 15.95
N GLY A 212 20.98 9.17 15.49
CA GLY A 212 20.65 8.90 14.09
C GLY A 212 20.76 7.42 13.72
N MET A 213 20.66 6.52 14.71
CA MET A 213 20.60 5.09 14.45
C MET A 213 19.19 4.72 13.96
N LEU A 214 19.11 4.12 12.78
CA LEU A 214 17.89 3.62 12.18
C LEU A 214 17.86 2.09 12.29
N LYS A 215 16.85 1.56 12.97
CA LYS A 215 16.62 0.12 13.13
C LYS A 215 15.37 -0.29 12.35
N LEU A 216 15.45 -1.37 11.58
CA LEU A 216 14.34 -1.95 10.84
C LEU A 216 14.11 -3.39 11.32
N GLU A 217 12.86 -3.70 11.66
CA GLU A 217 12.35 -5.07 11.73
C GLU A 217 11.93 -5.49 10.32
N LEU A 218 12.47 -6.60 9.83
CA LEU A 218 12.22 -7.09 8.49
C LEU A 218 10.92 -7.92 8.42
N ALA A 219 10.31 -7.94 7.26
CA ALA A 219 9.08 -8.68 6.95
C ALA A 219 9.33 -9.75 5.87
N GLY A 220 8.24 -10.45 5.51
CA GLY A 220 8.24 -11.42 4.44
C GLY A 220 9.21 -12.56 4.72
N ARG A 221 10.18 -12.76 3.83
CA ARG A 221 11.14 -13.85 3.95
C ARG A 221 12.10 -13.71 5.14
N LEU A 222 12.42 -12.48 5.52
CA LEU A 222 13.38 -12.16 6.57
C LEU A 222 12.69 -11.82 7.88
N GLU A 223 11.42 -12.21 8.04
CA GLU A 223 10.68 -11.97 9.26
C GLU A 223 11.41 -12.55 10.48
N GLY A 224 11.54 -11.73 11.53
CA GLY A 224 12.30 -12.07 12.73
C GLY A 224 13.75 -11.59 12.71
N HIS A 225 14.25 -11.14 11.55
CA HIS A 225 15.55 -10.48 11.45
C HIS A 225 15.45 -8.96 11.53
N GLU A 226 16.58 -8.36 11.90
CA GLU A 226 16.72 -6.92 12.08
C GLU A 226 17.88 -6.38 11.25
N LEU A 227 17.72 -5.15 10.76
CA LEU A 227 18.77 -4.36 10.11
C LEU A 227 18.91 -3.05 10.87
N THR A 228 20.12 -2.75 11.34
CA THR A 228 20.42 -1.48 11.99
C THR A 228 21.47 -0.72 11.20
N THR A 229 21.30 0.58 11.04
CA THR A 229 22.27 1.44 10.37
C THR A 229 22.43 2.76 11.09
N TRP A 230 23.64 3.30 11.11
CA TRP A 230 23.93 4.56 11.77
C TRP A 230 24.98 5.35 11.00
N PRO A 231 24.93 6.69 11.08
CA PRO A 231 25.93 7.54 10.50
C PRO A 231 27.21 7.49 11.33
N VAL A 232 28.34 7.61 10.66
CA VAL A 232 29.66 7.81 11.26
C VAL A 232 30.31 9.00 10.55
N ASP A 233 30.96 9.85 11.34
CA ASP A 233 31.71 10.97 10.79
C ASP A 233 32.92 10.42 10.01
N SER A 234 32.90 10.62 8.70
CA SER A 234 34.04 10.26 7.86
C SER A 234 34.99 11.45 7.83
N ARG A 235 36.22 11.25 8.30
CA ARG A 235 37.29 12.27 8.31
C ARG A 235 37.81 12.61 6.90
N GLY A 236 36.93 12.69 5.90
CA GLY A 236 37.22 12.93 4.48
C GLY A 236 36.16 13.84 3.83
N PRO A 237 36.30 14.16 2.54
CA PRO A 237 35.49 15.17 1.84
C PRO A 237 34.00 14.80 1.66
N ARG A 238 33.55 13.62 2.11
CA ARG A 238 32.16 13.13 1.93
C ARG A 238 31.26 13.35 3.14
N GLY A 239 31.74 13.92 4.24
CA GLY A 239 30.94 14.47 5.34
C GLY A 239 30.23 13.45 6.25
N ILE A 240 29.64 12.38 5.72
CA ILE A 240 28.91 11.35 6.49
C ILE A 240 29.07 10.00 5.78
N GLU A 241 29.54 8.98 6.50
CA GLU A 241 29.51 7.58 6.07
C GLU A 241 28.45 6.82 6.86
N TRP A 242 27.95 5.71 6.32
CA TRP A 242 26.94 4.88 7.00
C TRP A 242 27.48 3.49 7.25
N LYS A 243 27.36 3.03 8.50
CA LYS A 243 27.60 1.64 8.87
C LYS A 243 26.28 0.90 9.04
N CYS A 244 26.31 -0.43 8.94
CA CYS A 244 25.14 -1.25 9.21
C CYS A 244 25.50 -2.60 9.80
N THR A 245 24.60 -3.11 10.64
CA THR A 245 24.58 -4.47 11.14
C THR A 245 23.27 -5.17 10.81
N THR A 246 23.30 -6.49 10.72
CA THR A 246 22.11 -7.31 10.45
C THR A 246 22.19 -8.65 11.15
N THR A 247 21.05 -9.22 11.54
CA THR A 247 20.98 -10.61 12.02
C THR A 247 20.85 -11.64 10.89
N VAL A 248 20.72 -11.18 9.63
CA VAL A 248 20.61 -12.05 8.46
C VAL A 248 21.97 -12.69 8.15
N ASN A 249 21.98 -13.97 7.79
CA ASN A 249 23.21 -14.63 7.32
C ASN A 249 23.66 -14.03 5.98
N MET A 250 24.76 -13.28 6.03
CA MET A 250 25.31 -12.58 4.86
C MET A 250 26.29 -13.43 4.04
N GLY A 251 26.67 -14.59 4.56
CA GLY A 251 27.74 -15.41 4.01
C GLY A 251 29.09 -14.66 3.92
N PRO A 252 30.04 -15.13 3.10
CA PRO A 252 31.43 -14.66 3.10
C PRO A 252 31.65 -13.26 2.50
N SER A 253 30.61 -12.58 2.01
CA SER A 253 30.73 -11.27 1.36
C SER A 253 29.50 -10.42 1.68
N GLY A 254 29.34 -10.11 2.96
CA GLY A 254 28.29 -9.22 3.44
C GLY A 254 28.59 -7.76 3.17
N PHE A 255 27.53 -6.98 2.90
CA PHE A 255 27.60 -5.52 2.81
C PHE A 255 27.23 -4.83 4.15
N CYS A 256 26.69 -5.60 5.11
CA CYS A 256 26.51 -5.22 6.50
C CYS A 256 27.22 -6.23 7.39
N GLU A 257 27.63 -5.77 8.56
CA GLU A 257 28.23 -6.62 9.58
C GLU A 257 27.17 -7.53 10.18
N GLN A 258 27.41 -8.84 10.18
CA GLN A 258 26.47 -9.78 10.76
C GLN A 258 26.64 -9.82 12.28
N VAL A 259 25.54 -9.73 13.03
CA VAL A 259 25.51 -9.86 14.48
C VAL A 259 24.63 -11.05 14.88
N GLU A 260 25.05 -11.78 15.91
CA GLU A 260 24.35 -12.95 16.46
C GLU A 260 23.18 -12.56 17.36
#